data_AF-A0A397U9Z2-F1
#
_entry.id   AF-A0A397U9Z2-F1
#
_cell.length_a   1.000
_cell.length_b   1.000
_cell.length_c   1.000
_cell.angle_alpha   90.00
_cell.angle_beta   90.00
_cell.angle_gamma   90.00
#
_symmetry.space_group_name_H-M   'P 1'
#
loop_
_entity.id
_entity.type
_entity.pdbx_description
1 polymer ?
#
loop_
_entity_poly.entity_id
_entity_poly.type
_entity_poly.pdbx_seq_one_letter_code
_entity_poly.pdbx_strand_id
1 'polypeptide(L)'
;MNSNNNNVKKKEISKENSNYPKSKIIIYKTSKRSFKYNIIEPGFYPSKTYLAYTLKPNAYKIPNEYIVETTYEKKEKTIICSINYIDNRPHYTIKFGSNSDDFISSNYSPTAAANAYLKAYNIKKIEYKQANNPNIGSMSIPNSKMNGIHFFGLHLKQLNHFRENLNGTARIYKPFKDLTRQMQIIRNKSISNDLFFRF
;
A
#
# COMPACT_ATOMS: atom_id res chain seq x y z
N MET A 1 13.15 -22.15 43.45
CA MET A 1 12.34 -21.04 42.90
C MET A 1 13.08 -20.48 41.69
N ASN A 2 12.76 -20.94 40.47
CA ASN A 2 13.35 -20.40 39.24
C ASN A 2 12.28 -19.67 38.45
N SER A 3 12.48 -18.36 38.32
CA SER A 3 11.56 -17.41 37.72
C SER A 3 11.49 -17.61 36.20
N ASN A 4 10.30 -17.97 35.71
CA ASN A 4 10.00 -18.04 34.27
C ASN A 4 9.93 -16.62 33.70
N ASN A 5 10.98 -16.20 33.01
CA ASN A 5 11.00 -15.00 32.18
C ASN A 5 10.15 -15.20 30.91
N ASN A 6 8.83 -15.10 31.08
CA ASN A 6 7.90 -14.93 29.96
C ASN A 6 8.05 -13.50 29.41
N ASN A 7 8.95 -13.34 28.44
CA ASN A 7 9.02 -12.14 27.60
C ASN A 7 7.76 -12.06 26.72
N VAL A 8 6.65 -11.60 27.31
CA VAL A 8 5.46 -11.19 26.59
C VAL A 8 5.86 -10.01 25.70
N LYS A 9 6.00 -10.24 24.39
CA LYS A 9 6.18 -9.17 23.40
C LYS A 9 5.02 -8.18 23.54
N LYS A 10 5.28 -7.05 24.19
CA LYS A 10 4.32 -5.94 24.34
C LYS A 10 3.84 -5.54 22.94
N LYS A 11 2.54 -5.74 22.67
CA LYS A 11 1.91 -5.43 21.38
C LYS A 11 2.12 -3.94 21.08
N GLU A 12 2.80 -3.62 19.99
CA GLU A 12 3.06 -2.24 19.60
C GLU A 12 1.75 -1.50 19.39
N ILE A 13 1.53 -0.43 20.15
CA ILE A 13 0.34 0.41 20.00
C ILE A 13 0.50 1.16 18.68
N SER A 14 -0.41 0.90 17.75
CA SER A 14 -0.50 1.60 16.47
C SER A 14 -1.87 2.21 16.30
N LYS A 15 -1.93 3.40 15.70
CA LYS A 15 -3.16 4.14 15.45
C LYS A 15 -3.18 4.65 14.02
N GLU A 16 -4.23 4.29 13.31
CA GLU A 16 -4.59 4.85 12.01
C GLU A 16 -5.59 5.98 12.24
N ASN A 17 -5.33 7.15 11.66
CA ASN A 17 -6.24 8.29 11.63
C ASN A 17 -6.54 8.64 10.18
N SER A 18 -7.79 8.43 9.77
CA SER A 18 -8.25 8.57 8.40
C SER A 18 -9.76 8.73 8.37
N ASN A 19 -10.26 9.38 7.32
CA ASN A 19 -11.67 9.40 6.94
C ASN A 19 -11.84 8.98 5.46
N TYR A 20 -10.90 8.17 4.95
CA TYR A 20 -10.87 7.69 3.58
C TYR A 20 -12.18 6.96 3.23
N PRO A 21 -12.80 7.19 2.05
CA PRO A 21 -12.25 7.92 0.90
C PRO A 21 -12.50 9.45 0.88
N LYS A 22 -13.09 10.05 1.92
CA LYS A 22 -13.37 11.50 1.93
C LYS A 22 -12.09 12.34 1.84
N SER A 23 -11.03 11.91 2.51
CA SER A 23 -9.66 12.41 2.31
C SER A 23 -8.78 11.30 1.76
N LYS A 24 -7.91 11.67 0.82
CA LYS A 24 -6.83 10.78 0.32
C LYS A 24 -5.70 10.61 1.33
N ILE A 25 -5.66 11.42 2.38
CA ILE A 25 -4.58 11.41 3.37
C ILE A 25 -4.91 10.44 4.51
N ILE A 26 -3.99 9.53 4.79
CA ILE A 26 -4.05 8.60 5.92
C ILE A 26 -2.82 8.80 6.78
N ILE A 27 -3.00 9.05 8.08
CA ILE A 27 -1.90 9.17 9.03
C ILE A 27 -1.83 7.90 9.86
N TYR A 28 -0.67 7.25 9.88
CA TYR A 28 -0.42 6.07 10.69
C TYR A 28 0.72 6.32 11.65
N LYS A 29 0.47 6.11 12.95
CA LYS A 29 1.46 6.30 14.01
C LYS A 29 1.69 4.99 14.73
N THR A 30 2.95 4.64 14.93
CA THR A 30 3.40 3.65 15.91
C THR A 30 4.09 4.35 17.06
N SER A 31 4.49 3.59 18.09
CA SER A 31 5.28 4.16 19.20
C SER A 31 6.63 4.73 18.76
N LYS A 32 7.15 4.32 17.59
CA LYS A 32 8.48 4.70 17.10
C LYS A 32 8.47 5.60 15.87
N ARG A 33 7.43 5.52 15.03
CA ARG A 33 7.41 6.17 13.71
C ARG A 33 6.04 6.74 13.38
N SER A 34 6.03 7.79 12.58
CA SER A 34 4.83 8.32 11.95
C SER A 34 5.00 8.19 10.44
N PHE A 35 3.90 7.85 9.78
CA PHE A 35 3.80 7.78 8.33
C PHE A 35 2.59 8.61 7.90
N LYS A 36 2.77 9.37 6.83
CA LYS A 36 1.68 10.05 6.12
C LYS A 36 1.59 9.44 4.74
N TYR A 37 0.43 8.90 4.42
CA TYR A 37 0.12 8.35 3.10
C TYR A 37 -0.81 9.31 2.38
N ASN A 38 -0.51 9.61 1.14
CA ASN A 38 -1.41 10.27 0.21
C ASN A 38 -1.75 9.25 -0.88
N ILE A 39 -2.97 8.72 -0.85
CA ILE A 39 -3.43 7.68 -1.79
C ILE A 39 -3.69 8.34 -3.14
N ILE A 40 -2.79 8.11 -4.10
CA ILE A 40 -2.92 8.64 -5.46
C ILE A 40 -3.92 7.78 -6.22
N GLU A 41 -3.60 6.49 -6.35
CA GLU A 41 -4.48 5.46 -6.91
C GLU A 41 -4.70 4.36 -5.86
N PRO A 42 -5.95 4.05 -5.46
CA PRO A 42 -6.19 3.02 -4.46
C PRO A 42 -5.88 1.62 -4.98
N GLY A 43 -5.93 1.39 -6.28
CA GLY A 43 -5.84 0.06 -6.88
C GLY A 43 -7.01 -0.85 -6.48
N PHE A 44 -6.98 -2.09 -6.96
CA PHE A 44 -8.01 -3.10 -6.70
C PHE A 44 -7.39 -4.45 -6.35
N TYR A 45 -8.15 -5.34 -5.72
CA TYR A 45 -7.67 -6.71 -5.54
C TYR A 45 -7.94 -7.52 -6.81
N PRO A 46 -6.91 -8.14 -7.41
CA PRO A 46 -7.09 -8.99 -8.57
C PRO A 46 -7.96 -10.22 -8.30
N SER A 47 -8.26 -10.98 -9.36
CA SER A 47 -8.97 -12.25 -9.24
C SER A 47 -8.32 -13.18 -8.22
N LYS A 48 -9.15 -13.96 -7.53
CA LYS A 48 -8.70 -14.95 -6.53
C LYS A 48 -7.68 -15.94 -7.09
N THR A 49 -7.68 -16.19 -8.40
CA THR A 49 -6.76 -17.12 -9.08
C THR A 49 -5.30 -16.68 -9.02
N TYR A 50 -5.02 -15.38 -8.90
CA TYR A 50 -3.65 -14.84 -8.83
C TYR A 50 -3.45 -13.77 -7.76
N LEU A 51 -4.38 -13.64 -6.82
CA LEU A 51 -4.25 -12.71 -5.69
C LEU A 51 -3.09 -13.10 -4.78
N ALA A 52 -2.08 -12.22 -4.71
CA ALA A 52 -0.92 -12.41 -3.84
C ALA A 52 -1.17 -11.85 -2.42
N TYR A 53 -0.39 -12.39 -1.47
CA TYR A 53 -0.43 -12.00 -0.07
C TYR A 53 0.98 -11.79 0.48
N THR A 54 1.13 -10.93 1.48
CA THR A 54 2.36 -10.82 2.25
C THR A 54 2.56 -12.04 3.15
N LEU A 55 3.80 -12.27 3.60
CA LEU A 55 4.12 -13.40 4.47
C LEU A 55 3.43 -13.30 5.84
N LYS A 56 3.14 -14.48 6.43
CA LYS A 56 2.66 -14.62 7.81
C LYS A 56 3.66 -14.01 8.82
N PRO A 57 3.23 -13.57 10.01
CA PRO A 57 1.89 -13.74 10.61
C PRO A 57 0.82 -12.78 10.07
N ASN A 58 1.22 -11.63 9.51
CA ASN A 58 0.30 -10.63 9.00
C ASN A 58 0.25 -10.69 7.47
N ALA A 59 -0.68 -11.49 6.94
CA ALA A 59 -0.89 -11.67 5.50
C ALA A 59 -1.88 -10.62 4.96
N TYR A 60 -1.36 -9.59 4.29
CA TYR A 60 -2.13 -8.54 3.63
C TYR A 60 -2.29 -8.87 2.15
N LYS A 61 -3.50 -8.69 1.60
CA LYS A 61 -3.77 -8.79 0.17
C LYS A 61 -2.98 -7.72 -0.59
N ILE A 62 -2.40 -8.11 -1.73
CA ILE A 62 -1.62 -7.19 -2.56
C ILE A 62 -2.52 -6.62 -3.67
N PRO A 63 -2.78 -5.30 -3.71
CA PRO A 63 -3.57 -4.67 -4.76
C PRO A 63 -2.78 -4.55 -6.07
N ASN A 64 -3.49 -4.56 -7.19
CA ASN A 64 -3.00 -4.17 -8.51
C ASN A 64 -3.27 -2.68 -8.77
N GLU A 65 -2.50 -2.05 -9.65
CA GLU A 65 -2.64 -0.64 -10.06
C GLU A 65 -2.71 0.33 -8.87
N TYR A 66 -1.93 0.04 -7.84
CA TYR A 66 -1.90 0.82 -6.61
C TYR A 66 -0.75 1.81 -6.64
N ILE A 67 -1.01 3.07 -6.29
CA ILE A 67 -0.01 4.13 -6.19
C ILE A 67 -0.24 4.94 -4.92
N VAL A 68 0.79 5.07 -4.09
CA VAL A 68 0.76 5.86 -2.87
C VAL A 68 2.02 6.69 -2.74
N GLU A 69 1.84 7.95 -2.36
CA GLU A 69 2.92 8.78 -1.87
C GLU A 69 3.04 8.59 -0.36
N THR A 70 4.23 8.21 0.10
CA THR A 70 4.52 7.91 1.51
C THR A 70 5.58 8.86 2.03
N THR A 71 5.21 9.69 3.01
CA THR A 71 6.16 10.48 3.80
C THR A 71 6.49 9.77 5.10
N TYR A 72 7.79 9.62 5.40
CA TYR A 72 8.30 8.92 6.58
C TYR A 72 9.53 9.63 7.17
N GLU A 73 9.89 9.29 8.42
CA GLU A 73 10.95 9.92 9.24
C GLU A 73 10.66 11.34 9.75
N LYS A 74 11.52 11.83 10.67
CA LYS A 74 11.44 13.18 11.27
C LYS A 74 11.84 14.31 10.32
N LYS A 75 12.67 14.01 9.31
CA LYS A 75 13.12 14.98 8.29
C LYS A 75 12.26 14.91 7.01
N GLU A 76 11.07 14.32 7.12
CA GLU A 76 10.06 14.21 6.06
C GLU A 76 10.63 13.77 4.71
N LYS A 77 11.00 12.50 4.60
CA LYS A 77 11.34 11.91 3.30
C LYS A 77 10.09 11.41 2.63
N THR A 78 9.89 11.81 1.38
CA THR A 78 8.75 11.38 0.57
C THR A 78 9.22 10.45 -0.55
N ILE A 79 8.47 9.37 -0.75
CA ILE A 79 8.66 8.40 -1.83
C ILE A 79 7.31 8.12 -2.49
N ILE A 80 7.34 7.72 -3.76
CA ILE A 80 6.16 7.18 -4.44
C ILE A 80 6.33 5.67 -4.54
N CYS A 81 5.43 4.93 -3.92
CA CYS A 81 5.36 3.48 -4.00
C CYS A 81 4.26 3.09 -4.98
N SER A 82 4.53 2.15 -5.88
CA SER A 82 3.51 1.58 -6.76
C SER A 82 3.57 0.06 -6.84
N ILE A 83 2.41 -0.56 -7.06
CA ILE A 83 2.27 -2.00 -7.24
C ILE A 83 1.46 -2.27 -8.51
N ASN A 84 2.07 -3.01 -9.43
CA ASN A 84 1.42 -3.50 -10.64
C ASN A 84 1.61 -5.00 -10.75
N TYR A 85 0.63 -5.71 -11.29
CA TYR A 85 0.74 -7.13 -11.61
C TYR A 85 1.20 -7.26 -13.06
N ILE A 86 2.32 -7.96 -13.25
CA ILE A 86 2.86 -8.33 -14.56
C ILE A 86 2.91 -9.86 -14.58
N ASP A 87 2.33 -10.48 -15.60
CA ASP A 87 2.19 -11.93 -15.70
C ASP A 87 1.63 -12.57 -14.42
N ASN A 88 0.54 -11.98 -13.92
CA ASN A 88 -0.15 -12.42 -12.70
C ASN A 88 0.71 -12.37 -11.41
N ARG A 89 1.84 -11.63 -11.40
CA ARG A 89 2.72 -11.47 -10.25
C ARG A 89 2.93 -10.01 -9.86
N PRO A 90 2.89 -9.68 -8.56
CA PRO A 90 3.05 -8.30 -8.10
C PRO A 90 4.51 -7.83 -8.28
N HIS A 91 4.65 -6.63 -8.83
CA HIS A 91 5.88 -5.89 -8.97
C HIS A 91 5.80 -4.62 -8.13
N TYR A 92 6.74 -4.49 -7.20
CA TYR A 92 6.81 -3.42 -6.22
C TYR A 92 7.83 -2.39 -6.68
N THR A 93 7.41 -1.15 -6.89
CA THR A 93 8.30 -0.07 -7.33
C THR A 93 8.31 1.05 -6.29
N ILE A 94 9.48 1.65 -6.05
CA ILE A 94 9.68 2.81 -5.18
C ILE A 94 10.48 3.85 -5.96
N LYS A 95 9.88 5.02 -6.19
CA LYS A 95 10.53 6.20 -6.79
C LYS A 95 11.06 7.13 -5.72
N PHE A 96 12.20 7.77 -5.99
CA PHE A 96 12.84 8.71 -5.08
C PHE A 96 12.16 10.09 -5.16
N GLY A 97 11.27 10.44 -4.22
CA GLY A 97 10.54 11.71 -4.29
C GLY A 97 9.58 11.79 -5.49
N SER A 98 8.96 12.97 -5.65
CA SER A 98 7.85 13.15 -6.59
C SER A 98 8.28 13.40 -8.05
N ASN A 99 9.53 13.85 -8.28
CA ASN A 99 10.03 14.30 -9.60
C ASN A 99 11.34 13.59 -10.04
N SER A 100 11.64 12.41 -9.51
CA SER A 100 12.83 11.64 -9.92
C SER A 100 12.45 10.50 -10.85
N ASP A 101 13.23 10.36 -11.92
CA ASP A 101 13.21 9.17 -12.77
C ASP A 101 13.94 7.99 -12.12
N ASP A 102 14.63 8.20 -11.00
CA ASP A 102 15.23 7.11 -10.24
C ASP A 102 14.14 6.29 -9.55
N PHE A 103 14.20 4.98 -9.76
CA PHE A 103 13.34 4.04 -9.07
C PHE A 103 14.07 2.74 -8.76
N ILE A 104 13.55 2.02 -7.76
CA ILE A 104 13.93 0.66 -7.44
C ILE A 104 12.69 -0.21 -7.58
N SER A 105 12.83 -1.35 -8.24
CA SER A 105 11.77 -2.34 -8.35
C SER A 105 12.18 -3.69 -7.75
N SER A 106 11.20 -4.46 -7.32
CA SER A 106 11.36 -5.86 -6.93
C SER A 106 10.10 -6.63 -7.27
N ASN A 107 10.26 -7.86 -7.76
CA ASN A 107 9.18 -8.82 -7.98
C ASN A 107 9.09 -9.88 -6.85
N TYR A 108 9.91 -9.74 -5.79
CA TYR A 108 9.96 -10.71 -4.70
C TYR A 108 9.01 -10.37 -3.55
N SER A 109 9.13 -9.15 -3.00
CA SER A 109 8.29 -8.70 -1.88
C SER A 109 8.38 -7.18 -1.71
N PRO A 110 7.40 -6.55 -1.03
CA PRO A 110 7.48 -5.12 -0.73
C PRO A 110 8.67 -4.79 0.19
N THR A 111 9.05 -5.72 1.07
CA THR A 111 10.21 -5.56 1.97
C THR A 111 11.54 -5.67 1.22
N ALA A 112 11.64 -6.51 0.19
CA ALA A 112 12.81 -6.56 -0.68
C ALA A 112 12.99 -5.23 -1.42
N ALA A 113 11.93 -4.69 -2.03
CA ALA A 113 11.95 -3.36 -2.66
C ALA A 113 12.38 -2.27 -1.66
N ALA A 114 11.79 -2.25 -0.46
CA ALA A 114 12.10 -1.24 0.56
C ALA A 114 13.56 -1.27 1.04
N ASN A 115 14.13 -2.47 1.20
CA ASN A 115 15.54 -2.61 1.59
C ASN A 115 16.50 -2.25 0.46
N ALA A 116 16.17 -2.62 -0.79
CA ALA A 116 16.95 -2.23 -1.96
C ALA A 116 16.95 -0.70 -2.13
N TYR A 117 15.80 -0.05 -1.99
CA TYR A 117 15.68 1.40 -1.93
C TYR A 117 16.54 2.00 -0.81
N LEU A 118 16.45 1.48 0.42
CA LEU A 118 17.20 2.03 1.55
C LEU A 118 18.72 1.92 1.34
N LYS A 119 19.19 0.81 0.75
CA LYS A 119 20.60 0.63 0.38
C LYS A 119 21.01 1.67 -0.66
N ALA A 120 20.26 1.81 -1.75
CA ALA A 120 20.54 2.79 -2.80
C ALA A 120 20.53 4.24 -2.28
N TYR A 121 19.55 4.58 -1.44
CA TYR A 121 19.46 5.88 -0.77
C TYR A 121 20.71 6.19 0.08
N ASN A 122 21.16 5.21 0.88
CA ASN A 122 22.32 5.39 1.73
C ASN A 122 23.61 5.53 0.93
N ILE A 123 23.75 4.79 -0.18
CA ILE A 123 24.89 4.93 -1.12
C ILE A 123 24.92 6.35 -1.68
N LYS A 124 23.82 6.82 -2.30
CA LYS A 124 23.72 8.18 -2.85
C LYS A 124 24.03 9.26 -1.81
N LYS A 125 23.56 9.06 -0.57
CA LYS A 125 23.83 9.98 0.54
C LYS A 125 25.32 10.01 0.93
N ILE A 126 26.00 8.87 0.90
CA ILE A 126 27.44 8.76 1.20
C ILE A 126 28.26 9.38 0.06
N GLU A 127 27.93 9.08 -1.19
CA GLU A 127 28.55 9.67 -2.38
C GLU A 127 28.45 11.20 -2.37
N TYR A 128 27.24 11.73 -2.13
CA TYR A 128 27.03 13.17 -2.00
C TYR A 128 27.90 13.81 -0.91
N LYS A 129 28.06 13.14 0.24
CA LYS A 129 28.90 13.66 1.33
C LYS A 129 30.38 13.66 0.98
N GLN A 130 30.87 12.62 0.32
CA GLN A 130 32.27 12.53 -0.11
C GLN A 130 32.59 13.55 -1.19
N ALA A 131 31.69 13.74 -2.16
CA ALA A 131 31.84 14.75 -3.21
C ALA A 131 31.93 16.18 -2.65
N ASN A 132 31.22 16.47 -1.55
CA ASN A 132 31.20 17.79 -0.92
C ASN A 132 32.22 17.97 0.21
N ASN A 133 32.94 16.92 0.62
CA ASN A 133 33.99 16.99 1.63
C ASN A 133 35.03 15.86 1.40
N PRO A 134 36.06 16.11 0.57
CA PRO A 134 37.03 15.08 0.16
C PRO A 134 37.91 14.57 1.31
N ASN A 135 37.90 15.23 2.47
CA ASN A 135 38.61 14.77 3.68
C ASN A 135 37.81 13.71 4.47
N ILE A 136 36.56 13.43 4.10
CA ILE A 136 35.80 12.31 4.64
C ILE A 136 36.39 11.01 4.09
N GLY A 137 36.98 10.20 4.98
CA GLY A 137 37.42 8.85 4.66
C GLY A 137 36.26 7.91 4.31
N SER A 138 36.60 6.67 3.95
CA SER A 138 35.64 5.63 3.58
C SER A 138 34.54 5.47 4.65
N MET A 139 33.28 5.58 4.24
CA MET A 139 32.12 5.47 5.12
C MET A 139 31.39 4.15 4.86
N SER A 140 31.12 3.38 5.92
CA SER A 140 30.36 2.14 5.79
C SER A 140 28.89 2.42 5.48
N ILE A 141 28.30 1.59 4.63
CA ILE A 141 26.87 1.67 4.31
C ILE A 141 26.08 1.16 5.52
N PRO A 142 25.15 1.95 6.11
CA PRO A 142 24.36 1.49 7.24
C PRO A 142 23.55 0.23 6.93
N ASN A 143 23.66 -0.79 7.78
CA ASN A 143 22.91 -2.06 7.68
C ASN A 143 21.47 -1.96 8.24
N SER A 144 20.84 -0.80 8.06
CA SER A 144 19.45 -0.60 8.50
C SER A 144 18.50 -1.36 7.58
N LYS A 145 17.42 -1.90 8.16
CA LYS A 145 16.34 -2.55 7.42
C LYS A 145 15.06 -1.73 7.49
N MET A 146 14.29 -1.84 6.42
CA MET A 146 12.99 -1.20 6.26
C MET A 146 11.89 -2.24 6.15
N ASN A 147 10.72 -1.97 6.72
CA ASN A 147 9.55 -2.82 6.55
C ASN A 147 8.72 -2.29 5.37
N GLY A 148 8.65 -3.08 4.29
CA GLY A 148 7.91 -2.72 3.09
C GLY A 148 6.42 -2.56 3.32
N ILE A 149 5.84 -3.26 4.30
CA ILE A 149 4.42 -3.13 4.64
C ILE A 149 4.04 -1.70 5.02
N HIS A 150 4.95 -0.98 5.69
CA HIS A 150 4.72 0.42 6.01
C HIS A 150 4.99 1.33 4.82
N PHE A 151 6.04 1.09 4.03
CA PHE A 151 6.28 1.90 2.81
C PHE A 151 5.12 1.91 1.84
N PHE A 152 4.52 0.75 1.62
CA PHE A 152 3.38 0.60 0.72
C PHE A 152 2.03 0.82 1.42
N GLY A 153 1.98 1.03 2.74
CA GLY A 153 0.70 1.20 3.45
C GLY A 153 -0.24 -0.01 3.34
N LEU A 154 0.26 -1.24 3.16
CA LEU A 154 -0.57 -2.43 2.93
C LEU A 154 -1.41 -2.84 4.16
N HIS A 155 -1.01 -2.36 5.33
CA HIS A 155 -1.67 -2.60 6.61
C HIS A 155 -2.85 -1.66 6.89
N LEU A 156 -3.08 -0.64 6.04
CA LEU A 156 -4.09 0.39 6.26
C LEU A 156 -5.50 -0.20 6.14
N LYS A 157 -6.24 -0.16 7.24
CA LYS A 157 -7.53 -0.85 7.38
C LYS A 157 -8.62 -0.18 6.55
N GLN A 158 -8.70 1.16 6.56
CA GLN A 158 -9.73 1.87 5.81
C GLN A 158 -9.57 1.68 4.30
N LEU A 159 -8.33 1.72 3.82
CA LEU A 159 -8.04 1.50 2.41
C LEU A 159 -8.36 0.06 1.99
N ASN A 160 -8.05 -0.92 2.84
CA ASN A 160 -8.41 -2.31 2.58
C ASN A 160 -9.94 -2.51 2.55
N HIS A 161 -10.67 -1.92 3.51
CA HIS A 161 -12.15 -1.96 3.52
C HIS A 161 -12.75 -1.35 2.26
N PHE A 162 -12.23 -0.20 1.82
CA PHE A 162 -12.64 0.44 0.58
C PHE A 162 -12.47 -0.47 -0.64
N ARG A 163 -11.33 -1.14 -0.79
CA ARG A 163 -11.07 -2.09 -1.90
C ARG A 163 -12.00 -3.29 -1.91
N GLU A 164 -12.29 -3.88 -0.74
CA GLU A 164 -13.25 -4.98 -0.65
C GLU A 164 -14.64 -4.54 -1.11
N ASN A 165 -15.03 -3.30 -0.77
CA ASN A 165 -16.32 -2.75 -1.18
C ASN A 165 -16.36 -2.36 -2.67
N LEU A 166 -15.24 -1.93 -3.28
CA LEU A 166 -15.14 -1.72 -4.73
C LEU A 166 -15.40 -3.03 -5.49
N ASN A 167 -14.83 -4.14 -5.03
CA ASN A 167 -15.10 -5.44 -5.64
C ASN A 167 -16.54 -5.92 -5.38
N GLY A 168 -17.20 -5.40 -4.35
CA GLY A 168 -18.62 -5.63 -4.07
C GLY A 168 -19.59 -4.75 -4.88
N THR A 169 -19.14 -3.62 -5.44
CA THR A 169 -19.99 -2.74 -6.28
C THR A 169 -20.04 -3.17 -7.74
N ALA A 170 -19.11 -4.01 -8.20
CA ALA A 170 -19.38 -4.93 -9.29
C ALA A 170 -20.35 -6.01 -8.78
N ARG A 171 -21.59 -5.62 -8.48
CA ARG A 171 -22.69 -6.58 -8.49
C ARG A 171 -22.64 -7.19 -9.87
N ILE A 172 -22.09 -8.39 -9.98
CA ILE A 172 -22.36 -9.28 -11.10
C ILE A 172 -23.85 -9.57 -10.97
N TYR A 173 -24.65 -8.64 -11.46
CA TYR A 173 -26.06 -8.85 -11.62
C TYR A 173 -26.16 -10.05 -12.54
N LYS A 174 -26.91 -11.07 -12.11
CA LYS A 174 -27.30 -12.12 -13.04
C LYS A 174 -27.78 -11.46 -14.34
N PRO A 175 -27.34 -11.94 -15.51
CA PRO A 175 -27.88 -11.50 -16.78
C PRO A 175 -29.39 -11.48 -16.71
N PHE A 176 -30.05 -10.51 -17.35
CA PHE A 176 -31.50 -10.33 -17.22
C PHE A 176 -32.30 -11.62 -17.51
N LYS A 177 -31.82 -12.40 -18.49
CA LYS A 177 -32.34 -13.72 -18.86
C LYS A 177 -32.30 -14.77 -17.75
N ASP A 178 -31.38 -14.63 -16.79
CA ASP A 178 -31.15 -15.56 -15.68
C ASP A 178 -31.84 -15.08 -14.38
N LEU A 179 -32.62 -14.01 -14.44
CA LEU A 179 -33.44 -13.51 -13.34
C LEU A 179 -34.81 -14.21 -13.31
N THR A 180 -35.41 -14.32 -12.13
CA THR A 180 -36.82 -14.71 -12.01
C THR A 180 -37.73 -13.63 -12.59
N ARG A 181 -38.94 -14.01 -13.02
CA ARG A 181 -39.93 -13.09 -13.60
C ARG A 181 -40.21 -11.87 -12.70
N GLN A 182 -40.29 -12.08 -11.38
CA GLN A 182 -40.47 -10.98 -10.43
C GLN A 182 -39.29 -10.02 -10.39
N MET A 183 -38.06 -10.52 -10.40
CA MET A 183 -36.85 -9.68 -10.40
C MET A 183 -36.68 -8.92 -11.71
N GLN A 184 -37.08 -9.51 -12.84
CA GLN A 184 -37.12 -8.83 -14.13
C GLN A 184 -38.08 -7.62 -14.11
N ILE A 185 -39.29 -7.80 -13.57
CA ILE A 185 -40.31 -6.74 -13.44
C ILE A 185 -39.80 -5.60 -12.54
N ILE A 186 -39.22 -5.92 -11.38
CA ILE A 186 -38.66 -4.92 -10.45
C ILE A 186 -37.56 -4.11 -11.13
N ARG A 187 -36.65 -4.79 -11.86
CA ARG A 187 -35.54 -4.13 -12.54
C ARG A 187 -36.04 -3.22 -13.66
N ASN A 188 -37.00 -3.65 -14.47
CA ASN A 188 -37.62 -2.81 -15.49
C ASN A 188 -38.31 -1.58 -14.88
N LYS A 189 -39.04 -1.75 -13.78
CA LYS A 189 -39.70 -0.65 -13.08
C LYS A 189 -38.70 0.37 -12.52
N SER A 190 -37.56 -0.10 -11.99
CA SER A 190 -36.50 0.80 -11.53
C SER A 190 -35.86 1.60 -12.67
N ILE A 191 -35.68 1.00 -13.85
CA ILE A 191 -35.12 1.67 -15.03
C ILE A 191 -36.11 2.70 -15.58
N SER A 192 -37.39 2.34 -15.69
CA SER A 192 -38.45 3.26 -16.13
C SER A 192 -38.57 4.48 -15.20
N ASN A 193 -38.51 4.27 -13.88
CA ASN A 193 -38.51 5.38 -12.94
C ASN A 193 -37.27 6.27 -13.09
N ASP A 194 -36.07 5.69 -13.26
CA ASP A 194 -34.83 6.46 -13.42
C ASP A 194 -34.82 7.29 -14.72
N LEU A 195 -35.48 6.81 -15.78
CA LEU A 195 -35.70 7.57 -17.02
C LEU A 195 -36.74 8.68 -16.87
N PHE A 196 -37.80 8.45 -16.08
CA PHE A 196 -38.86 9.42 -15.87
C PHE A 196 -38.40 10.63 -15.03
N PHE A 197 -37.47 10.44 -14.09
CA PHE A 197 -36.90 11.53 -13.27
C PHE A 197 -35.75 12.30 -13.96
N ARG A 198 -35.40 11.96 -15.21
CA ARG A 198 -34.36 12.65 -16.00
C ARG A 198 -34.91 13.65 -17.02
N PHE A 199 -36.22 13.87 -17.02
CA PHE A 199 -36.93 14.94 -17.73
C PHE A 199 -37.70 15.80 -16.73
#